data_AF-A0A9E1QWF8-F1
#
_entry.id   AF-A0A9E1QWF8-F1
#
_cell.length_a   1.000
_cell.length_b   1.000
_cell.length_c   1.000
_cell.angle_alpha   90.00
_cell.angle_beta   90.00
_cell.angle_gamma   90.00
#
_symmetry.space_group_name_H-M   'P 1'
#
loop_
_entity.id
_entity.type
_entity.pdbx_description
1 polymer ?
#
loop_
_entity_poly.entity_id
_entity_poly.type
_entity_poly.pdbx_seq_one_letter_code
_entity_poly.pdbx_strand_id
1 'polypeptide(L)'
;MKVDYSSLCTINGEMETKVPIMDRGLAYGHGVFETIRISAGYSSLFDLHISRLINGAKILGIPIDKTSIETYFYDLIKLSPSEGIIKIIITAGSGQRGYAY
;
A
#
# COMPACT_ATOMS: atom_id res chain seq x y z
N MET A 1 6.48 -15.18 -20.52
CA MET A 1 6.09 -13.75 -20.52
C MET A 1 7.01 -13.04 -19.55
N LYS A 2 7.98 -12.24 -20.03
CA LYS A 2 8.92 -11.52 -19.16
C LYS A 2 8.19 -10.28 -18.64
N VAL A 3 7.77 -10.31 -17.37
CA VAL A 3 7.32 -9.09 -16.68
C VAL A 3 8.58 -8.29 -16.39
N ASP A 4 8.69 -7.12 -16.99
CA ASP A 4 9.73 -6.14 -16.66
C ASP A 4 9.36 -5.50 -15.32
N TYR A 5 10.16 -5.77 -14.28
CA TYR A 5 9.94 -5.29 -12.91
C TYR A 5 10.61 -3.95 -12.65
N SER A 6 10.72 -3.08 -13.66
CA SER A 6 11.27 -1.72 -13.49
C SER A 6 10.44 -0.81 -12.56
N SER A 7 9.37 -1.33 -11.96
CA SER A 7 8.56 -0.66 -10.93
C SER A 7 9.02 -1.07 -9.53
N LEU A 8 9.52 -0.12 -8.75
CA LEU A 8 9.83 -0.33 -7.32
C LEU A 8 8.56 -0.77 -6.58
N CYS A 9 8.61 -1.95 -5.98
CA CYS A 9 7.50 -2.54 -5.26
C CYS A 9 8.00 -3.15 -3.95
N THR A 10 7.31 -2.83 -2.86
CA THR A 10 7.58 -3.41 -1.55
C THR A 10 6.30 -3.95 -0.92
N ILE A 11 6.43 -5.00 -0.12
CA ILE A 11 5.37 -5.52 0.74
C ILE A 11 5.92 -5.49 2.17
N ASN A 12 5.24 -4.75 3.06
CA ASN A 12 5.65 -4.58 4.47
C ASN A 12 7.11 -4.11 4.65
N GLY A 13 7.59 -3.26 3.74
CA GLY A 13 8.96 -2.71 3.76
C GLY A 13 10.02 -3.55 3.05
N GLU A 14 9.68 -4.76 2.58
CA GLU A 14 10.61 -5.65 1.87
C GLU A 14 10.37 -5.61 0.36
N MET A 15 11.45 -5.68 -0.43
CA MET A 15 11.38 -5.74 -1.91
C MET A 15 10.77 -7.08 -2.36
N GLU A 16 9.46 -7.10 -2.54
CA GLU A 16 8.67 -8.28 -2.93
C GLU A 16 7.52 -7.84 -3.84
N THR A 17 7.09 -8.74 -4.72
CA THR A 17 6.05 -8.52 -5.74
C THR A 17 4.92 -9.55 -5.66
N LYS A 18 5.05 -10.54 -4.77
CA LYS A 18 4.09 -11.62 -4.60
C LYS A 18 3.33 -11.46 -3.31
N VAL A 19 2.01 -11.48 -3.41
CA VAL A 19 1.11 -11.60 -2.26
C VAL A 19 0.63 -13.05 -2.12
N PRO A 20 0.37 -13.53 -0.89
CA PRO A 20 -0.24 -14.84 -0.69
C PRO A 20 -1.61 -14.92 -1.37
N ILE A 21 -1.94 -16.09 -1.94
CA ILE A 21 -3.26 -16.32 -2.54
C ILE A 21 -4.41 -16.21 -1.52
N MET A 22 -4.09 -16.39 -0.23
CA MET A 22 -5.02 -16.26 0.89
C MET A 22 -5.14 -14.83 1.42
N ASP A 23 -4.50 -13.85 0.77
CA ASP A 23 -4.70 -12.44 1.07
C ASP A 23 -6.16 -12.04 0.82
N ARG A 24 -6.79 -11.41 1.82
CA ARG A 24 -8.20 -11.02 1.78
C ARG A 24 -8.46 -9.84 0.86
N GLY A 25 -7.45 -9.03 0.56
CA GLY A 25 -7.51 -8.02 -0.49
C GLY A 25 -7.68 -8.67 -1.86
N LEU A 26 -6.90 -9.72 -2.14
CA LEU A 26 -7.05 -10.51 -3.37
C LEU A 26 -8.37 -11.31 -3.41
N ALA A 27 -8.73 -11.98 -2.31
CA ALA A 27 -9.89 -12.87 -2.29
C ALA A 27 -11.23 -12.14 -2.27
N TYR A 28 -11.32 -10.98 -1.61
CA TYR A 28 -12.59 -10.31 -1.31
C TYR A 28 -12.59 -8.81 -1.60
N GLY A 29 -11.48 -8.24 -2.07
CA GLY A 29 -11.34 -6.78 -2.14
C GLY A 29 -11.32 -6.12 -0.75
N HIS A 30 -10.99 -6.87 0.30
CA HIS A 30 -11.03 -6.36 1.67
C HIS A 30 -9.76 -5.54 1.97
N GLY A 31 -9.81 -4.27 1.58
CA GLY A 31 -8.70 -3.34 1.73
C GLY A 31 -9.05 -1.92 1.28
N VAL A 32 -8.07 -1.04 1.40
CA VAL A 32 -8.11 0.34 0.93
C VAL A 32 -6.85 0.67 0.14
N PHE A 33 -6.90 1.68 -0.71
CA PHE A 33 -5.74 2.11 -1.47
C PHE A 33 -5.69 3.63 -1.65
N GLU A 34 -4.49 4.13 -1.90
CA GLU A 34 -4.23 5.51 -2.31
C GLU A 34 -3.32 5.52 -3.53
N THR A 35 -3.44 6.56 -4.35
CA THR A 35 -2.58 6.80 -5.52
C THR A 35 -2.11 8.24 -5.45
N ILE A 36 -0.83 8.42 -5.20
CA ILE A 36 -0.22 9.70 -4.79
C ILE A 36 0.72 10.18 -5.90
N ARG A 37 0.53 11.41 -6.36
CA ARG A 37 1.43 12.05 -7.32
C ARG A 37 2.75 12.42 -6.64
N ILE A 38 3.85 12.04 -7.27
CA ILE A 38 5.19 12.53 -6.96
C ILE A 38 5.58 13.57 -8.01
N SER A 39 6.04 14.73 -7.55
CA SER A 39 6.62 15.77 -8.41
C SER A 39 7.79 16.45 -7.72
N ALA A 40 8.89 16.63 -8.46
CA ALA A 40 10.17 17.09 -7.94
C ALA A 40 10.66 16.33 -6.68
N GLY A 41 10.30 15.05 -6.55
CA GLY A 41 10.61 14.20 -5.40
C GLY A 41 9.68 14.37 -4.19
N TYR A 42 8.65 15.21 -4.30
CA TYR A 42 7.68 15.48 -3.22
C TYR A 42 6.32 14.85 -3.50
N SER A 43 5.68 14.35 -2.45
CA SER A 43 4.33 13.81 -2.48
C SER A 43 3.29 14.93 -2.33
N SER A 44 2.42 15.08 -3.33
CA SER A 44 1.33 16.07 -3.26
C SER A 44 0.25 15.62 -2.29
N LEU A 45 -0.19 16.52 -1.41
CA LEU A 45 -1.31 16.30 -0.48
C LEU A 45 -1.17 15.04 0.40
N PHE A 46 0.06 14.67 0.76
CA PHE A 46 0.37 13.42 1.46
C PHE A 46 -0.49 13.21 2.71
N ASP A 47 -0.58 14.21 3.59
CA ASP A 47 -1.37 14.10 4.83
C ASP A 47 -2.86 13.83 4.57
N LEU A 48 -3.42 14.38 3.49
CA LEU A 48 -4.82 14.13 3.11
C LEU A 48 -5.01 12.69 2.60
N HIS A 49 -4.07 12.18 1.81
CA HIS A 49 -4.07 10.79 1.36
C HIS A 49 -3.96 9.83 2.56
N ILE A 50 -3.02 10.06 3.48
CA ILE A 50 -2.85 9.22 4.66
C ILE A 50 -4.08 9.29 5.58
N SER A 51 -4.67 10.47 5.76
CA SER A 51 -5.91 10.62 6.54
C SER A 51 -7.07 9.82 5.95
N ARG A 52 -7.25 9.86 4.62
CA ARG A 52 -8.29 9.08 3.93
C ARG A 52 -8.04 7.58 4.03
N LEU A 53 -6.80 7.14 3.84
CA LEU A 53 -6.38 5.75 3.95
C LEU A 53 -6.68 5.18 5.35
N ILE A 54 -6.26 5.90 6.40
CA ILE A 54 -6.49 5.50 7.81
C ILE A 54 -7.99 5.46 8.12
N ASN A 55 -8.75 6.47 7.69
CA ASN A 55 -10.19 6.51 7.95
C ASN A 55 -10.92 5.34 7.26
N GLY A 56 -10.56 5.05 6.00
CA GLY A 56 -11.14 3.91 5.26
C GLY A 56 -10.82 2.57 5.92
N ALA A 57 -9.56 2.35 6.31
CA ALA A 57 -9.16 1.14 7.01
C ALA A 57 -9.88 0.97 8.36
N LYS A 58 -10.06 2.06 9.12
CA LYS A 58 -10.82 2.06 10.37
C LYS A 58 -12.26 1.61 10.16
N ILE A 59 -12.93 2.10 9.10
CA ILE A 59 -14.31 1.69 8.75
C ILE A 59 -14.38 0.20 8.44
N LEU A 60 -13.34 -0.35 7.80
CA LEU A 60 -13.24 -1.78 7.46
C LEU A 60 -12.71 -2.66 8.61
N GLY A 61 -12.34 -2.08 9.75
CA GLY A 61 -11.77 -2.82 10.88
C GLY A 61 -10.35 -3.35 10.62
N ILE A 62 -9.61 -2.74 9.69
CA ILE A 62 -8.22 -3.11 9.39
C ILE A 62 -7.29 -2.32 10.33
N PRO A 63 -6.49 -2.99 11.19
CA PRO A 63 -5.54 -2.30 12.06
C PRO A 63 -4.41 -1.69 11.24
N ILE A 64 -4.09 -0.43 11.52
CA ILE A 64 -3.01 0.30 10.86
C ILE A 64 -2.12 0.95 11.91
N ASP A 65 -0.81 0.79 11.73
CA ASP A 65 0.18 1.69 12.31
C ASP A 65 0.59 2.75 11.28
N LYS A 66 0.23 4.02 11.59
CA LYS A 66 0.55 5.17 10.73
C LYS A 66 2.07 5.31 10.55
N THR A 67 2.85 5.05 11.59
CA THR A 67 4.31 5.21 11.57
C THR A 67 4.95 4.28 10.55
N SER A 68 4.50 3.03 10.51
CA SER A 68 4.96 2.05 9.52
C SER A 68 4.64 2.48 8.08
N ILE A 69 3.43 3.02 7.82
CA ILE A 69 3.06 3.51 6.48
C ILE A 69 3.99 4.64 6.04
N GLU A 70 4.20 5.64 6.89
CA GLU A 70 5.08 6.77 6.58
C GLU A 70 6.51 6.30 6.34
N THR A 71 7.02 5.41 7.19
CA THR A 71 8.36 4.83 7.03
C THR A 71 8.51 4.15 5.68
N TYR A 72 7.62 3.21 5.34
CA TYR A 72 7.70 2.48 4.07
C TYR A 72 7.54 3.39 2.86
N PHE A 73 6.67 4.40 2.95
CA PHE A 73 6.46 5.36 1.88
C PHE A 73 7.71 6.20 1.62
N TYR A 74 8.32 6.75 2.67
CA TYR A 74 9.52 7.58 2.52
C TYR A 74 10.75 6.76 2.11
N ASP A 75 10.87 5.51 2.54
CA ASP A 75 11.92 4.63 2.06
C ASP A 75 11.76 4.30 0.57
N LEU A 76 10.53 4.09 0.10
CA LEU A 76 10.27 3.93 -1.34
C LEU A 76 10.56 5.21 -2.13
N ILE A 77 10.19 6.39 -1.60
CA ILE A 77 10.48 7.68 -2.24
C ILE A 77 11.98 7.85 -2.49
N LYS A 78 12.84 7.51 -1.52
CA LYS A 78 14.31 7.64 -1.64
C LYS A 78 14.88 6.83 -2.81
N LEU A 79 14.21 5.75 -3.19
CA LEU A 79 14.61 4.87 -4.30
C LEU A 79 13.96 5.28 -5.62
N SER A 80 12.89 6.09 -5.58
CA SER A 80 12.05 6.42 -6.73
C SER A 80 12.56 7.61 -7.55
N PRO A 81 12.18 7.71 -8.84
CA PRO A 81 12.40 8.92 -9.64
C PRO A 81 11.68 10.15 -9.05
N SER A 82 12.16 11.35 -9.39
CA SER A 82 11.58 12.61 -8.93
C SER A 82 10.18 12.93 -9.48
N GLU A 83 9.76 12.25 -10.54
CA GLU A 83 8.42 12.37 -11.12
C GLU A 83 7.79 10.98 -11.22
N GLY A 84 6.53 10.86 -10.81
CA GLY A 84 5.85 9.58 -10.89
C GLY A 84 4.60 9.49 -10.03
N ILE A 85 4.20 8.25 -9.75
CA ILE A 85 3.05 7.92 -8.93
C ILE A 85 3.46 6.82 -7.98
N ILE A 86 3.13 6.97 -6.69
CA ILE A 86 3.23 5.90 -5.71
C ILE A 86 1.82 5.44 -5.35
N LYS A 87 1.60 4.13 -5.41
CA LYS A 87 0.35 3.50 -4.99
C LYS A 87 0.57 2.77 -3.68
N ILE A 88 -0.26 3.05 -2.68
CA ILE A 88 -0.29 2.34 -1.40
C ILE A 88 -1.54 1.46 -1.40
N ILE A 89 -1.40 0.18 -1.03
CA ILE A 89 -2.52 -0.75 -0.85
C ILE A 89 -2.39 -1.36 0.54
N ILE A 90 -3.47 -1.35 1.32
CA ILE A 90 -3.56 -2.02 2.61
C ILE A 90 -4.69 -3.02 2.55
N THR A 91 -4.40 -4.27 2.84
CA THR A 91 -5.37 -5.37 2.87
C THR A 91 -5.62 -5.79 4.31
N ALA A 92 -6.72 -6.52 4.54
CA ALA A 92 -6.99 -7.17 5.83
C ALA A 92 -6.06 -8.37 6.12
N GLY A 93 -4.96 -8.53 5.37
CA GLY A 93 -3.99 -9.61 5.51
C GLY A 93 -4.51 -10.97 5.03
N SER A 94 -3.81 -12.03 5.40
CA SER A 94 -4.21 -13.41 5.14
C SER A 94 -5.05 -13.98 6.29
N GLY A 95 -6.09 -14.76 5.98
CA GLY A 95 -6.97 -15.34 6.99
C GLY A 95 -7.62 -16.65 6.55
N GLN A 96 -8.42 -17.23 7.44
CA GLN A 96 -9.19 -18.44 7.13
C GLN A 96 -10.25 -18.17 6.05
N ARG A 97 -10.75 -19.25 5.43
CA ARG A 97 -11.73 -19.15 4.33
C ARG A 97 -13.06 -18.59 4.83
N GLY A 98 -13.61 -17.66 4.08
CA GLY A 98 -14.94 -17.08 4.31
C GLY A 98 -14.87 -15.66 4.89
N TYR A 99 -16.07 -15.16 5.24
CA TYR A 99 -16.23 -13.84 5.84
C TYR A 99 -16.22 -13.87 7.37
N ALA A 100 -16.31 -15.05 7.98
CA ALA A 100 -16.25 -15.21 9.43
C ALA A 100 -14.82 -14.97 9.93
N TYR A 101 -14.73 -14.20 11.01
CA TYR A 101 -13.49 -13.78 11.69
C TYR A 101 -12.70 -14.97 12.22
#